data_AF-A0A7C0YTW4-F1
#
_entry.id   AF-A0A7C0YTW4-F1
#
_cell.length_a   1.000
_cell.length_b   1.000
_cell.length_c   1.000
_cell.angle_alpha   90.00
_cell.angle_beta   90.00
_cell.angle_gamma   90.00
#
_symmetry.space_group_name_H-M   'P 1'
#
loop_
_entity.id
_entity.type
_entity.pdbx_description
1 polymer ?
#
loop_
_entity_poly.entity_id
_entity_poly.type
_entity_poly.pdbx_seq_one_letter_code
_entity_poly.pdbx_strand_id
1 'polypeptide(L)'
;FLPLFKRTSAIFIYGAATVIVLDYFSYDITAIVAGLGIAGIAVALAAQDTLSNMISGFVIMADRPFRVKDIIELPSGEYGEVSEIGLRSTKILTLDALMIVIPNAKIGDSQIVNYSYPDRRMRLKIPVGVAYDSDIDFVTEILISIAKRQPHVLESPVPRVTLESFGDSSINLLLYVWIDSHKDKVQVINKINRDIDKMFKKEGVEIPFPIRTIYSRNGKSKDGGE
;
A
#
# COMPACT_ATOMS: atom_id res chain seq x y z
N PHE A 1 -26.59 27.68 -5.95
CA PHE A 1 -26.19 27.09 -7.24
C PHE A 1 -27.06 27.54 -8.42
N LEU A 2 -28.38 27.35 -8.40
CA LEU A 2 -29.31 27.76 -9.48
C LEU A 2 -29.20 29.23 -9.98
N PRO A 3 -29.09 30.27 -9.12
CA PRO A 3 -29.04 31.65 -9.60
C PRO A 3 -27.69 32.03 -10.22
N LEU A 4 -26.58 31.45 -9.76
CA LEU A 4 -25.25 31.66 -10.34
C LEU A 4 -25.14 31.02 -11.71
N PHE A 5 -25.59 29.77 -11.84
CA PHE A 5 -25.60 29.07 -13.13
C PHE A 5 -26.42 29.81 -14.18
N LYS A 6 -27.63 30.28 -13.85
CA LYS A 6 -28.44 31.09 -14.77
C LYS A 6 -27.72 32.36 -15.25
N ARG A 7 -27.03 33.07 -14.35
CA ARG A 7 -26.31 34.30 -14.68
C ARG A 7 -25.10 34.02 -15.57
N THR A 8 -24.29 33.02 -15.24
CA THR A 8 -23.13 32.64 -16.05
C THR A 8 -23.57 32.17 -17.43
N SER A 9 -24.56 31.28 -17.52
CA SER A 9 -25.11 30.82 -18.80
C SER A 9 -25.71 31.95 -19.62
N ALA A 10 -26.42 32.90 -18.99
CA ALA A 10 -26.94 34.08 -19.69
C ALA A 10 -25.82 34.94 -20.29
N ILE A 11 -24.73 35.17 -19.55
CA ILE A 11 -23.56 35.93 -20.05
C ILE A 11 -22.97 35.23 -21.30
N PHE A 12 -22.79 33.91 -21.24
CA PHE A 12 -22.30 33.15 -22.40
C PHE A 12 -23.25 33.23 -23.60
N ILE A 13 -24.56 33.06 -23.38
CA ILE A 13 -25.57 33.10 -24.44
C ILE A 13 -25.62 34.49 -25.09
N TYR A 14 -25.72 35.56 -24.30
CA TYR A 14 -25.77 36.92 -24.83
C TYR A 14 -24.44 37.32 -25.50
N GLY A 15 -23.30 36.91 -24.95
CA GLY A 15 -21.99 37.11 -25.57
C GLY A 15 -21.89 36.43 -26.94
N ALA A 16 -22.26 35.16 -27.03
CA ALA A 16 -22.28 34.41 -28.29
C ALA A 16 -23.25 35.03 -29.31
N ALA A 17 -24.47 35.37 -28.89
CA ALA A 17 -25.45 36.02 -29.75
C ALA A 17 -24.94 37.36 -30.29
N THR A 18 -24.25 38.16 -29.46
CA THR A 18 -23.66 39.44 -29.89
C THR A 18 -22.61 39.25 -30.97
N VAL A 19 -21.72 38.26 -30.82
CA VAL A 19 -20.69 37.95 -31.82
C VAL A 19 -21.33 37.51 -33.14
N ILE A 20 -22.37 36.66 -33.09
CA ILE A 20 -23.10 36.21 -34.29
C ILE A 20 -23.79 37.37 -35.00
N VAL A 21 -24.41 38.30 -34.25
CA VAL A 21 -25.08 39.48 -34.82
C VAL A 21 -24.06 40.40 -35.48
N LEU A 22 -22.90 40.66 -34.85
CA LEU A 22 -21.85 41.50 -35.43
C LEU A 22 -21.32 40.91 -36.75
N ASP A 23 -21.14 39.59 -36.81
CA ASP A 23 -20.76 38.88 -38.03
C ASP A 23 -21.81 39.02 -39.14
N TYR A 24 -23.10 38.89 -38.80
CA TYR A 24 -24.20 39.09 -39.75
C TYR A 24 -24.19 40.49 -40.38
N PHE A 25 -23.82 41.52 -39.61
CA PHE A 25 -23.67 42.89 -40.12
C PHE A 25 -22.31 43.17 -40.81
N SER A 26 -21.52 42.12 -41.10
CA SER A 26 -20.22 42.21 -41.79
C SER A 26 -19.16 43.02 -41.04
N TYR A 27 -19.22 43.06 -39.69
CA TYR A 27 -18.12 43.59 -38.88
C TYR A 27 -16.97 42.56 -38.79
N ASP A 28 -15.72 43.03 -38.76
CA ASP A 28 -14.58 42.16 -38.51
C ASP A 28 -14.55 41.72 -37.04
N ILE A 29 -15.02 40.50 -36.78
CA ILE A 29 -15.04 39.88 -35.45
C ILE A 29 -13.75 39.13 -35.12
N THR A 30 -12.76 39.09 -36.01
CA THR A 30 -11.54 38.26 -35.86
C THR A 30 -10.81 38.56 -34.56
N ALA A 31 -10.61 39.85 -34.25
CA ALA A 31 -9.94 40.27 -33.03
C ALA A 31 -10.73 39.89 -31.76
N ILE A 32 -12.07 39.96 -31.81
CA ILE A 32 -12.96 39.61 -30.69
C ILE A 32 -12.89 38.10 -30.45
N VAL A 33 -13.04 37.30 -31.49
CA VAL A 33 -12.99 35.83 -31.41
C VAL A 33 -11.61 35.37 -30.95
N ALA A 34 -10.53 35.94 -31.49
CA ALA A 34 -9.17 35.64 -31.06
C ALA A 34 -8.96 35.97 -29.57
N GLY A 35 -9.40 37.14 -29.11
CA GLY A 35 -9.33 37.54 -27.71
C GLY A 35 -10.14 36.62 -26.79
N LEU A 36 -11.37 36.25 -27.19
CA LEU A 36 -12.21 35.29 -26.47
C LEU A 36 -11.59 33.89 -26.42
N GLY A 37 -10.93 33.46 -27.50
CA GLY A 37 -10.19 32.19 -27.56
C GLY A 37 -9.05 32.15 -26.54
N ILE A 38 -8.21 33.19 -26.51
CA ILE A 38 -7.11 33.31 -25.54
C ILE A 38 -7.65 33.36 -24.09
N ALA A 39 -8.69 34.16 -23.85
CA ALA A 39 -9.33 34.25 -22.55
C ALA A 39 -9.93 32.89 -22.11
N GLY A 40 -10.54 32.15 -23.03
CA GLY A 40 -11.07 30.82 -22.79
C GLY A 40 -10.00 29.81 -22.38
N ILE A 41 -8.84 29.82 -23.05
CA ILE A 41 -7.69 29.00 -22.68
C ILE A 41 -7.21 29.35 -21.27
N ALA A 42 -7.09 30.63 -20.94
CA ALA A 42 -6.68 31.07 -19.60
C ALA A 42 -7.63 30.55 -18.51
N VAL A 43 -8.95 30.62 -18.74
CA VAL A 43 -9.96 30.07 -17.82
C VAL A 43 -9.86 28.55 -17.72
N ALA A 44 -9.66 27.85 -18.84
CA ALA A 44 -9.51 26.39 -18.86
C ALA A 44 -8.27 25.93 -18.07
N LEU A 45 -7.14 26.60 -18.26
CA LEU A 45 -5.91 26.33 -17.50
C LEU A 45 -6.11 26.60 -16.00
N ALA A 46 -6.80 27.68 -15.63
CA ALA A 46 -7.12 27.98 -14.24
C ALA A 46 -8.06 26.92 -13.60
N ALA A 47 -8.95 26.33 -14.39
CA ALA A 47 -9.89 25.31 -13.94
C ALA A 47 -9.34 23.87 -14.01
N GLN A 48 -8.21 23.66 -14.69
CA GLN A 48 -7.67 22.36 -15.05
C GLN A 48 -7.56 21.41 -13.85
N ASP A 49 -6.96 21.85 -12.75
CA ASP A 49 -6.78 21.03 -11.54
C ASP A 49 -8.10 20.60 -10.92
N THR A 50 -9.09 21.50 -10.89
CA THR A 50 -10.39 21.20 -10.30
C THR A 50 -11.12 20.18 -11.15
N LEU A 51 -11.13 20.37 -12.47
CA LEU A 51 -11.76 19.44 -13.40
C LEU A 51 -11.08 18.07 -13.39
N SER A 52 -9.74 18.04 -13.37
CA SER A 52 -8.95 16.82 -13.30
C SER A 52 -9.30 15.98 -12.05
N ASN A 53 -9.38 16.62 -10.88
CA ASN A 53 -9.78 15.93 -9.65
C ASN A 53 -11.22 15.41 -9.69
N MET A 54 -12.15 16.16 -10.30
CA MET A 54 -13.55 15.71 -10.44
C MET A 54 -13.66 14.50 -11.36
N ILE A 55 -12.99 14.53 -12.52
CA ILE A 55 -12.98 13.41 -13.48
C ILE A 55 -12.33 12.19 -12.81
N SER A 56 -11.19 12.37 -12.16
CA SER A 56 -10.49 11.28 -11.47
C SER A 56 -11.34 10.68 -10.34
N GLY A 57 -12.06 11.52 -9.58
CA GLY A 57 -13.02 11.05 -8.57
C GLY A 57 -14.13 10.19 -9.17
N PHE A 58 -14.69 10.61 -10.31
CA PHE A 58 -15.68 9.82 -11.04
C PHE A 58 -15.12 8.48 -11.52
N VAL A 59 -13.92 8.49 -12.11
CA VAL A 59 -13.23 7.27 -12.56
C VAL A 59 -12.99 6.30 -11.41
N ILE A 60 -12.48 6.79 -10.27
CA ILE A 60 -12.30 5.96 -9.06
C ILE A 60 -13.63 5.35 -8.60
N MET A 61 -14.72 6.11 -8.62
CA MET A 61 -16.04 5.61 -8.23
C MET A 61 -16.62 4.60 -9.24
N ALA A 62 -16.30 4.74 -10.52
CA ALA A 62 -16.76 3.87 -11.60
C ALA A 62 -15.98 2.55 -11.64
N ASP A 63 -14.64 2.64 -11.73
CA ASP A 63 -13.75 1.47 -11.87
C ASP A 63 -13.52 0.77 -10.52
N ARG A 64 -13.68 1.50 -9.41
CA ARG A 64 -13.54 1.01 -8.03
C ARG A 64 -12.24 0.22 -7.78
N PRO A 65 -11.05 0.76 -8.12
CA PRO A 65 -9.77 0.14 -7.77
C PRO A 65 -9.61 -0.04 -6.25
N PHE A 66 -10.29 0.81 -5.49
CA PHE A 66 -10.53 0.68 -4.05
C PHE A 66 -11.90 1.25 -3.70
N ARG A 67 -12.42 0.87 -2.54
CA ARG A 67 -13.74 1.24 -2.04
C ARG A 67 -13.62 1.82 -0.63
N VAL A 68 -14.67 2.54 -0.21
CA VAL A 68 -14.81 2.92 1.19
C VAL A 68 -14.77 1.65 2.06
N LYS A 69 -13.98 1.69 3.14
CA LYS A 69 -13.61 0.59 4.04
C LYS A 69 -12.52 -0.38 3.55
N ASP A 70 -11.98 -0.19 2.34
CA ASP A 70 -10.81 -0.95 1.92
C ASP A 70 -9.56 -0.42 2.65
N ILE A 71 -8.66 -1.32 3.01
CA ILE A 71 -7.32 -0.97 3.48
C ILE A 71 -6.40 -0.86 2.27
N ILE A 72 -5.84 0.31 2.05
CA ILE A 72 -4.92 0.58 0.94
C ILE A 72 -3.59 1.12 1.44
N GLU A 73 -2.53 0.83 0.69
CA GLU A 73 -1.20 1.40 0.88
C GLU A 73 -0.84 2.33 -0.27
N LEU A 74 -0.29 3.47 0.12
CA LEU A 74 0.14 4.55 -0.73
C LEU A 74 1.61 4.38 -1.13
N PRO A 75 2.08 5.04 -2.21
CA PRO A 75 3.49 5.03 -2.59
C PRO A 75 4.45 5.54 -1.50
N SER A 76 3.97 6.31 -0.52
CA SER A 76 4.77 6.75 0.63
C SER A 76 5.08 5.62 1.62
N GLY A 77 4.44 4.46 1.50
CA GLY A 77 4.48 3.36 2.47
C GLY A 77 3.46 3.52 3.61
N GLU A 78 2.75 4.65 3.65
CA GLU A 78 1.62 4.82 4.57
C GLU A 78 0.43 3.99 4.09
N TYR A 79 -0.29 3.38 5.04
CA TYR A 79 -1.48 2.61 4.73
C TYR A 79 -2.59 2.88 5.74
N GLY A 80 -3.83 2.69 5.30
CA GLY A 80 -4.99 3.00 6.10
C GLY A 80 -6.30 2.58 5.44
N GLU A 81 -7.39 2.74 6.17
CA GLU A 81 -8.74 2.46 5.70
C GLU A 81 -9.31 3.66 4.93
N VAL A 82 -9.82 3.43 3.72
CA VAL A 82 -10.50 4.47 2.94
C VAL A 82 -11.78 4.88 3.66
N SER A 83 -11.80 6.10 4.18
CA SER A 83 -12.92 6.64 4.94
C SER A 83 -14.01 7.23 4.04
N GLU A 84 -13.62 7.98 3.01
CA GLU A 84 -14.53 8.66 2.10
C GLU A 84 -13.87 8.88 0.74
N ILE A 85 -14.63 8.69 -0.35
CA ILE A 85 -14.24 9.11 -1.70
C ILE A 85 -15.13 10.31 -2.05
N GLY A 86 -14.59 11.51 -1.91
CA GLY A 86 -15.28 12.76 -2.21
C GLY A 86 -15.12 13.15 -3.68
N LEU A 87 -15.72 14.30 -4.04
CA LEU A 87 -15.68 14.82 -5.41
C LEU A 87 -14.27 15.21 -5.87
N ARG A 88 -13.49 15.87 -5.00
CA ARG A 88 -12.13 16.36 -5.31
C ARG A 88 -11.02 15.54 -4.64
N SER A 89 -11.32 14.89 -3.52
CA SER A 89 -10.31 14.20 -2.72
C SER A 89 -10.85 12.93 -2.07
N THR A 90 -9.92 12.02 -1.80
CA THR A 90 -10.14 10.79 -1.05
C THR A 90 -9.52 10.95 0.35
N LYS A 91 -10.23 10.49 1.37
CA LYS A 91 -9.80 10.52 2.77
C LYS A 91 -9.47 9.11 3.25
N ILE A 92 -8.32 8.94 3.86
CA ILE A 92 -7.80 7.66 4.35
C ILE A 92 -7.47 7.82 5.83
N LEU A 93 -7.99 6.92 6.67
CA LEU A 93 -7.72 6.87 8.11
C LEU A 93 -6.59 5.87 8.37
N THR A 94 -5.45 6.33 8.86
CA THR A 94 -4.32 5.46 9.21
C THR A 94 -4.58 4.72 10.52
N LEU A 95 -3.73 3.73 10.81
CA LEU A 95 -3.77 3.02 12.10
C LEU A 95 -3.47 3.93 13.30
N ASP A 96 -2.71 5.00 13.08
CA ASP A 96 -2.39 6.02 14.10
C ASP A 96 -3.53 7.04 14.28
N ALA A 97 -4.72 6.75 13.76
CA ALA A 97 -5.90 7.61 13.79
C ALA A 97 -5.69 8.98 13.11
N LEU A 98 -4.79 9.05 12.12
CA LEU A 98 -4.55 10.25 11.32
C LEU A 98 -5.37 10.21 10.03
N MET A 99 -5.93 11.34 9.62
CA MET A 99 -6.67 11.45 8.37
C MET A 99 -5.77 12.03 7.27
N ILE A 100 -5.41 11.19 6.32
CA ILE A 100 -4.71 11.59 5.10
C ILE A 100 -5.76 12.01 4.07
N VAL A 101 -5.60 13.20 3.48
CA VAL A 101 -6.49 13.73 2.43
C VAL A 101 -5.70 13.89 1.14
N ILE A 102 -6.07 13.15 0.10
CA ILE A 102 -5.34 13.11 -1.18
C ILE A 102 -6.25 13.60 -2.30
N PRO A 103 -5.80 14.53 -3.16
CA PRO A 103 -6.52 14.89 -4.38
C PRO A 103 -6.76 13.66 -5.27
N ASN A 104 -7.97 13.53 -5.82
CA ASN A 104 -8.37 12.37 -6.61
C ASN A 104 -7.50 12.17 -7.86
N ALA A 105 -7.03 13.26 -8.48
CA ALA A 105 -6.11 13.17 -9.61
C ALA A 105 -4.79 12.50 -9.19
N LYS A 106 -4.24 12.92 -8.04
CA LYS A 106 -2.98 12.37 -7.53
C LYS A 106 -3.09 10.89 -7.14
N ILE A 107 -4.19 10.48 -6.49
CA ILE A 107 -4.37 9.07 -6.10
C ILE A 107 -4.69 8.19 -7.30
N GLY A 108 -5.47 8.70 -8.27
CA GLY A 108 -5.82 7.98 -9.49
C GLY A 108 -4.61 7.69 -10.39
N ASP A 109 -3.62 8.60 -10.40
CA ASP A 109 -2.38 8.43 -11.18
C ASP A 109 -1.30 7.61 -10.46
N SER A 110 -1.56 7.18 -9.22
CA SER A 110 -0.56 6.52 -8.38
C SER A 110 -0.76 5.00 -8.31
N GLN A 111 0.33 4.26 -8.10
CA GLN A 111 0.24 2.84 -7.77
C GLN A 111 -0.32 2.67 -6.35
N ILE A 112 -1.45 1.98 -6.24
CA ILE A 112 -2.12 1.67 -4.97
C ILE A 112 -2.11 0.17 -4.75
N VAL A 113 -1.71 -0.26 -3.55
CA VAL A 113 -1.84 -1.65 -3.12
C VAL A 113 -3.11 -1.77 -2.30
N ASN A 114 -4.07 -2.57 -2.76
CA ASN A 114 -5.32 -2.83 -2.04
C ASN A 114 -5.22 -4.15 -1.27
N TYR A 115 -5.28 -4.09 0.06
CA TYR A 115 -5.24 -5.27 0.93
C TYR A 115 -6.61 -5.90 1.19
N SER A 116 -7.69 -5.32 0.65
CA SER A 116 -9.07 -5.76 0.89
C SER A 116 -9.78 -6.30 -0.36
N TYR A 117 -9.23 -6.07 -1.56
CA TYR A 117 -9.82 -6.48 -2.83
C TYR A 117 -8.80 -7.25 -3.69
N PRO A 118 -9.20 -8.30 -4.43
CA PRO A 118 -10.55 -8.91 -4.49
C PRO A 118 -10.86 -9.81 -3.29
N ASP A 119 -9.85 -10.14 -2.49
CA ASP A 119 -9.93 -11.03 -1.35
C ASP A 119 -9.27 -10.36 -0.15
N ARG A 120 -9.94 -10.41 1.01
CA ARG A 120 -9.41 -9.84 2.27
C ARG A 120 -8.37 -10.75 2.91
N ARG A 121 -8.32 -12.01 2.46
CA ARG A 121 -7.36 -12.99 2.94
C ARG A 121 -5.95 -12.56 2.57
N MET A 122 -5.09 -12.49 3.58
CA MET A 122 -3.71 -12.08 3.41
C MET A 122 -2.78 -13.21 3.81
N ARG A 123 -1.80 -13.51 2.97
CA ARG A 123 -0.69 -14.40 3.34
C ARG A 123 0.39 -13.62 4.07
N LEU A 124 0.67 -14.03 5.31
CA LEU A 124 1.80 -13.56 6.09
C LEU A 124 3.02 -14.43 5.84
N LYS A 125 4.20 -13.83 5.97
CA LYS A 125 5.50 -14.50 5.97
C LYS A 125 6.17 -14.22 7.32
N ILE A 126 6.42 -15.27 8.09
CA ILE A 126 7.01 -15.16 9.43
C ILE A 126 8.38 -15.84 9.37
N PRO A 127 9.48 -15.08 9.39
CA PRO A 127 10.82 -15.65 9.36
C PRO A 127 11.18 -16.26 10.71
N VAL A 128 11.79 -17.45 10.67
CA VAL A 128 12.23 -18.20 11.84
C VAL A 128 13.62 -18.76 11.55
N GLY A 129 14.60 -18.43 12.38
CA GLY A 129 15.95 -18.99 12.31
C GLY A 129 16.14 -20.08 13.36
N VAL A 130 16.71 -21.21 12.97
CA VAL A 130 17.07 -22.33 13.87
C VAL A 130 18.53 -22.74 13.66
N ALA A 131 19.13 -23.40 14.66
CA ALA A 131 20.51 -23.86 14.58
C ALA A 131 20.69 -24.96 13.51
N TYR A 132 21.91 -25.11 13.00
CA TYR A 132 22.22 -26.04 11.90
C TYR A 132 22.06 -27.52 12.25
N ASP A 133 22.10 -27.85 13.53
CA ASP A 133 21.89 -29.18 14.09
C ASP A 133 20.42 -29.46 14.43
N SER A 134 19.51 -28.51 14.19
CA SER A 134 18.09 -28.70 14.43
C SER A 134 17.45 -29.67 13.44
N ASP A 135 16.55 -30.52 13.94
CA ASP A 135 15.69 -31.36 13.10
C ASP A 135 14.61 -30.48 12.43
N ILE A 136 14.76 -30.27 11.11
CA ILE A 136 13.89 -29.37 10.33
C ILE A 136 12.46 -29.91 10.20
N ASP A 137 12.27 -31.23 10.15
CA ASP A 137 10.95 -31.83 10.08
C ASP A 137 10.21 -31.63 11.41
N PHE A 138 10.89 -31.88 12.53
CA PHE A 138 10.36 -31.62 13.86
C PHE A 138 10.02 -30.14 14.09
N VAL A 139 10.92 -29.22 13.71
CA VAL A 139 10.67 -27.77 13.79
C VAL A 139 9.46 -27.38 12.93
N THR A 140 9.34 -27.96 11.73
CA THR A 140 8.20 -27.71 10.84
C THR A 140 6.88 -28.12 11.48
N GLU A 141 6.82 -29.30 12.11
CA GLU A 141 5.64 -29.75 12.84
C GLU A 141 5.25 -28.80 13.97
N ILE A 142 6.23 -28.35 14.76
CA ILE A 142 6.00 -27.37 15.83
C ILE A 142 5.40 -26.08 15.26
N LEU A 143 6.02 -25.50 14.24
CA LEU A 143 5.59 -24.24 13.62
C LEU A 143 4.18 -24.34 13.04
N ILE A 144 3.86 -25.42 12.32
CA ILE A 144 2.52 -25.67 11.79
C ILE A 144 1.50 -25.82 12.94
N SER A 145 1.87 -26.54 14.01
CA SER A 145 0.99 -26.72 15.17
C SER A 145 0.68 -25.38 15.87
N ILE A 146 1.68 -24.50 15.99
CA ILE A 146 1.51 -23.16 16.56
C ILE A 146 0.58 -22.33 15.70
N ALA A 147 0.80 -22.32 14.39
CA ALA A 147 -0.02 -21.57 13.43
C ALA A 147 -1.49 -22.02 13.47
N LYS A 148 -1.76 -23.33 13.45
CA LYS A 148 -3.12 -23.89 13.49
C LYS A 148 -3.88 -23.58 14.78
N ARG A 149 -3.19 -23.31 15.89
CA ARG A 149 -3.82 -22.94 17.18
C ARG A 149 -4.22 -21.46 17.25
N GLN A 150 -3.85 -20.64 16.26
CA GLN A 150 -4.16 -19.21 16.28
C GLN A 150 -5.57 -18.94 15.74
N PRO A 151 -6.45 -18.24 16.48
CA PRO A 151 -7.83 -18.02 16.06
C PRO A 151 -8.02 -17.28 14.73
N HIS A 152 -7.08 -16.41 14.36
CA HIS A 152 -7.14 -15.59 13.14
C HIS A 152 -6.36 -16.19 11.96
N VAL A 153 -5.78 -17.38 12.14
CA VAL A 153 -5.10 -18.10 11.05
C VAL A 153 -6.10 -19.05 10.41
N LEU A 154 -6.20 -18.96 9.09
CA LEU A 154 -7.09 -19.78 8.29
C LEU A 154 -6.64 -21.25 8.26
N GLU A 155 -7.62 -22.14 8.34
CA GLU A 155 -7.40 -23.57 8.13
C GLU A 155 -7.19 -23.91 6.64
N SER A 156 -7.81 -23.12 5.75
CA SER A 156 -7.66 -23.24 4.30
C SER A 156 -7.44 -21.86 3.66
N PRO A 157 -6.28 -21.60 3.04
CA PRO A 157 -5.17 -22.53 2.81
C PRO A 157 -4.39 -22.88 4.09
N VAL A 158 -3.94 -24.14 4.20
CA VAL A 158 -3.20 -24.62 5.37
C VAL A 158 -1.86 -23.88 5.55
N PRO A 159 -1.41 -23.67 6.80
CA PRO A 159 -0.06 -23.19 7.08
C PRO A 159 1.01 -24.06 6.43
N ARG A 160 2.10 -23.44 5.97
CA ARG A 160 3.24 -24.14 5.35
C ARG A 160 4.54 -23.56 5.85
N VAL A 161 5.54 -24.41 6.04
CA VAL A 161 6.91 -24.00 6.32
C VAL A 161 7.76 -24.29 5.09
N THR A 162 8.73 -23.45 4.82
CA THR A 162 9.70 -23.66 3.73
C THR A 162 11.08 -23.28 4.22
N LEU A 163 12.09 -24.10 3.93
CA LEU A 163 13.49 -23.71 4.08
C LEU A 163 13.81 -22.70 2.99
N GLU A 164 14.10 -21.47 3.39
CA GLU A 164 14.38 -20.37 2.48
C GLU A 164 15.85 -20.32 2.09
N SER A 165 16.75 -20.45 3.07
CA SER A 165 18.19 -20.37 2.85
C SER A 165 18.99 -20.92 4.03
N PHE A 166 20.28 -21.17 3.78
CA PHE A 166 21.29 -21.40 4.80
C PHE A 166 22.01 -20.06 5.05
N GLY A 167 21.83 -19.49 6.25
CA GLY A 167 22.42 -18.20 6.64
C GLY A 167 23.73 -18.36 7.42
N ASP A 168 24.38 -17.25 7.78
CA ASP A 168 25.70 -17.24 8.42
C ASP A 168 25.76 -18.02 9.75
N SER A 169 24.65 -18.10 10.48
CA SER A 169 24.58 -18.81 11.78
C SER A 169 23.27 -19.56 12.00
N SER A 170 22.37 -19.59 11.01
CA SER A 170 21.04 -20.20 11.11
C SER A 170 20.60 -20.86 9.82
N ILE A 171 19.77 -21.90 9.94
CA ILE A 171 18.88 -22.34 8.87
C ILE A 171 17.65 -21.43 8.89
N ASN A 172 17.39 -20.74 7.78
CA ASN A 172 16.31 -19.76 7.68
C ASN A 172 15.06 -20.44 7.13
N LEU A 173 14.02 -20.48 7.97
CA LEU A 173 12.70 -20.98 7.62
C LEU A 173 11.72 -19.82 7.44
N LEU A 174 10.76 -20.00 6.55
CA LEU A 174 9.59 -19.13 6.41
C LEU A 174 8.33 -19.91 6.76
N LEU A 175 7.64 -19.46 7.81
CA LEU A 175 6.27 -19.88 8.11
C LEU A 175 5.29 -18.99 7.34
N TYR A 176 4.56 -19.60 6.42
CA TYR A 176 3.45 -19.00 5.71
C TYR A 176 2.13 -19.32 6.41
N VAL A 177 1.38 -18.27 6.77
CA VAL A 177 0.02 -18.40 7.29
C VAL A 177 -0.91 -17.47 6.52
N TRP A 178 -2.17 -17.85 6.42
CA TRP A 178 -3.21 -16.99 5.85
C TRP A 178 -4.08 -16.44 6.98
N ILE A 179 -4.45 -15.16 6.91
CA ILE A 179 -5.35 -14.50 7.87
C ILE A 179 -6.54 -13.89 7.12
N ASP A 180 -7.66 -13.68 7.79
CA ASP A 180 -8.90 -13.14 7.20
C ASP A 180 -8.87 -11.64 6.88
N SER A 181 -8.00 -10.89 7.58
CA SER A 181 -7.98 -9.43 7.51
C SER A 181 -6.60 -8.88 7.81
N HIS A 182 -6.15 -7.93 7.01
CA HIS A 182 -4.91 -7.19 7.27
C HIS A 182 -4.87 -6.55 8.67
N LYS A 183 -6.03 -6.22 9.27
CA LYS A 183 -6.11 -5.63 10.62
C LYS A 183 -5.50 -6.53 11.70
N ASP A 184 -5.58 -7.85 11.52
CA ASP A 184 -5.12 -8.82 12.52
C ASP A 184 -3.61 -9.11 12.39
N LYS A 185 -2.97 -8.65 11.31
CA LYS A 185 -1.56 -8.94 10.97
C LYS A 185 -0.61 -8.76 12.15
N VAL A 186 -0.65 -7.59 12.79
CA VAL A 186 0.29 -7.25 13.87
C VAL A 186 0.09 -8.17 15.08
N GLN A 187 -1.17 -8.41 15.45
CA GLN A 187 -1.50 -9.26 16.60
C GLN A 187 -1.13 -10.73 16.34
N VAL A 188 -1.43 -11.25 15.14
CA VAL A 188 -1.13 -12.63 14.76
C VAL A 188 0.38 -12.87 14.73
N ILE A 189 1.16 -12.00 14.10
CA ILE A 189 2.63 -12.12 14.06
C ILE A 189 3.19 -12.13 15.48
N ASN A 190 2.77 -11.19 16.32
CA ASN A 190 3.22 -11.11 17.71
C ASN A 190 2.90 -12.39 18.49
N LYS A 191 1.66 -12.88 18.39
CA LYS A 191 1.22 -14.07 19.11
C LYS A 191 1.97 -15.33 18.64
N ILE A 192 2.12 -15.51 17.33
CA ILE A 192 2.90 -16.61 16.75
C ILE A 192 4.35 -16.56 17.23
N ASN A 193 5.02 -15.41 17.12
CA ASN A 193 6.43 -15.28 17.54
C ASN A 193 6.62 -15.60 19.02
N ARG A 194 5.70 -15.16 19.89
CA ARG A 194 5.75 -15.47 21.33
C ARG A 194 5.50 -16.95 21.62
N ASP A 195 4.61 -17.59 20.85
CA ASP A 195 4.33 -19.02 21.01
C ASP A 195 5.48 -19.87 20.44
N ILE A 196 6.16 -19.42 19.39
CA ILE A 196 7.42 -20.01 18.89
C ILE A 196 8.49 -19.96 19.97
N ASP A 197 8.79 -18.79 20.53
CA ASP A 197 9.80 -18.64 21.59
C ASP A 197 9.55 -19.60 22.77
N LYS A 198 8.30 -19.69 23.24
CA LYS A 198 7.93 -20.59 24.34
C LYS A 198 8.09 -22.06 23.97
N MET A 199 7.61 -22.47 22.80
CA MET A 199 7.66 -23.86 22.37
C MET A 199 9.09 -24.31 22.06
N PHE A 200 9.90 -23.46 21.44
CA PHE A 200 11.28 -23.78 21.14
C PHE A 200 12.09 -24.00 22.43
N LYS A 201 11.91 -23.14 23.45
CA LYS A 201 12.51 -23.34 24.78
C LYS A 201 12.06 -24.63 25.44
N LYS A 202 10.81 -25.02 25.27
CA LYS A 202 10.23 -26.23 25.90
C LYS A 202 10.72 -27.50 25.22
N GLU A 203 10.78 -27.52 23.89
CA GLU A 203 11.13 -28.69 23.08
C GLU A 203 12.63 -28.77 22.76
N GLY A 204 13.44 -27.82 23.26
CA GLY A 204 14.90 -27.82 23.10
C GLY A 204 15.40 -27.38 21.73
N VAL A 205 14.57 -26.66 20.95
CA VAL A 205 14.97 -26.10 19.65
C VAL A 205 15.79 -24.82 19.90
N GLU A 206 17.04 -24.81 19.44
CA GLU A 206 17.93 -23.66 19.61
C GLU A 206 17.65 -22.55 18.58
N ILE A 207 17.46 -21.32 19.07
CA ILE A 207 17.50 -20.11 18.26
C ILE A 207 18.95 -19.60 18.30
N PRO A 208 19.70 -19.67 17.20
CA PRO A 208 21.14 -19.44 17.23
C PRO A 208 21.46 -17.96 17.41
N PHE A 209 22.50 -17.70 18.20
CA PHE A 209 23.19 -16.41 18.18
C PHE A 209 24.16 -16.35 17.00
N PRO A 210 24.67 -15.18 16.61
CA PRO A 210 25.75 -15.09 15.63
C PRO A 210 26.98 -15.90 16.10
N ILE A 211 27.39 -16.91 15.34
CA ILE A 211 28.54 -17.77 15.64
C ILE A 211 29.74 -17.32 14.79
N ARG A 212 30.94 -17.32 15.38
CA ARG A 212 32.20 -17.13 14.65
C ARG A 212 33.20 -18.20 15.05
N THR A 213 33.71 -18.94 14.07
CA THR A 213 34.81 -19.88 14.27
C THR A 213 36.14 -19.12 14.21
N ILE A 214 36.88 -19.09 15.33
CA ILE A 214 38.21 -18.47 15.40
C ILE A 214 39.27 -19.56 15.23
N TYR A 215 40.05 -19.47 14.16
CA TYR A 215 41.25 -20.29 13.98
C TYR A 215 42.46 -19.55 14.56
N SER A 216 42.99 -20.03 15.69
CA SER A 216 44.27 -19.55 16.23
C SER A 216 45.41 -20.40 15.67
N ARG A 217 46.26 -19.81 14.83
CA ARG A 217 47.49 -20.44 14.33
C ARG A 217 48.62 -20.12 15.31
N ASN A 218 48.97 -21.07 16.19
CA ASN A 218 50.19 -20.98 17.00
C ASN A 218 51.42 -21.07 16.08
N GLY A 219 51.95 -19.92 15.66
CA GLY A 219 53.26 -19.84 15.06
C GLY A 219 54.31 -20.12 16.13
N LYS A 220 54.97 -21.28 16.09
CA LYS A 220 56.22 -21.46 16.81
C LYS A 220 57.22 -20.43 16.26
N SER A 221 57.50 -19.37 17.00
CA SER A 221 58.70 -18.59 16.79
C SER A 221 59.87 -19.56 16.91
N LYS A 222 60.56 -19.83 15.80
CA LYS A 222 61.88 -20.45 15.85
C LYS A 222 62.75 -19.48 16.64
N ASP A 223 62.97 -19.81 17.90
CA ASP A 223 64.01 -19.20 18.71
C ASP A 223 65.32 -19.45 17.95
N GLY A 224 65.88 -18.38 17.41
CA GLY A 224 67.16 -18.40 16.73
C GLY A 224 68.25 -18.59 17.77
N GLY A 225 68.55 -19.84 18.09
CA GLY A 225 69.82 -20.21 18.67
C GLY A 225 70.86 -20.32 17.56
N GLU A 226 71.71 -19.30 17.46
CA GLU A 226 73.19 -19.35 17.33
C GLU A 226 73.75 -17.93 17.22
#